data_AF-A0A7R9JK78-F1
#
_entry.id   AF-A0A7R9JK78-F1
#
_cell.length_a   1.000
_cell.length_b   1.000
_cell.length_c   1.000
_cell.angle_alpha   90.00
_cell.angle_beta   90.00
_cell.angle_gamma   90.00
#
_symmetry.space_group_name_H-M   'P 1'
#
loop_
_entity.id
_entity.type
_entity.pdbx_description
1 polymer ?
#
loop_
_entity_poly.entity_id
_entity_poly.type
_entity_poly.pdbx_seq_one_letter_code
_entity_poly.pdbx_strand_id
1 'polypeptide(L)'
;VIAVDARNHGDSPHTPELSYKHMASDVRLLINELQIRQASLIGHSMGGRVMMYFALTYPDIIDKLVVVDISPVRVSPGLTVMPEYFAAMKSVNLDINTSLSVVRKKANHQLSKYIS
;
A
#
# COMPACT_ATOMS: atom_id res chain seq x y z
N VAL A 1 -10.83 -13.16 14.79
CA VAL A 1 -10.20 -12.25 13.80
C VAL A 1 -8.91 -12.91 13.36
N ILE A 2 -8.67 -13.00 12.04
CA ILE A 2 -7.43 -13.54 11.48
C ILE A 2 -6.70 -12.35 10.84
N ALA A 3 -5.53 -12.01 11.37
CA ALA A 3 -4.64 -11.03 10.78
C ALA A 3 -3.62 -11.77 9.92
N VAL A 4 -3.43 -11.32 8.67
CA VAL A 4 -2.63 -12.03 7.68
C VAL A 4 -1.49 -11.14 7.25
N ASP A 5 -0.27 -11.65 7.37
CA ASP A 5 0.87 -11.08 6.68
C ASP A 5 0.73 -11.38 5.19
N ALA A 6 0.65 -10.33 4.37
CA ALA A 6 0.62 -10.49 2.93
C ALA A 6 1.94 -11.07 2.42
N ARG A 7 1.95 -11.71 1.24
CA ARG A 7 3.23 -12.03 0.55
C ARG A 7 4.16 -10.81 0.55
N ASN A 8 5.46 -11.05 0.71
CA ASN A 8 6.49 -10.00 0.86
C ASN A 8 6.38 -9.12 2.12
N HIS A 9 5.59 -9.51 3.13
CA HIS A 9 5.46 -8.80 4.41
C HIS A 9 5.55 -9.79 5.58
N GLY A 10 6.13 -9.34 6.69
CA GLY A 10 6.18 -10.10 7.94
C GLY A 10 6.74 -11.50 7.75
N ASP A 11 6.02 -12.51 8.26
CA ASP A 11 6.45 -13.92 8.22
C ASP A 11 5.99 -14.66 6.95
N SER A 12 5.24 -14.00 6.05
CA SER A 12 4.78 -14.60 4.81
C SER A 12 5.90 -14.72 3.77
N PRO A 13 5.85 -15.71 2.86
CA PRO A 13 6.90 -15.89 1.86
C PRO A 13 7.17 -14.66 0.99
N HIS A 14 8.44 -14.50 0.62
CA HIS A 14 8.91 -13.45 -0.27
C HIS A 14 9.14 -13.98 -1.69
N THR A 15 8.67 -13.24 -2.69
CA THR A 15 8.65 -13.67 -4.10
C THR A 15 8.65 -12.46 -5.04
N PRO A 16 9.31 -12.53 -6.21
CA PRO A 16 9.31 -11.44 -7.18
C PRO A 16 7.92 -11.19 -7.81
N GLU A 17 7.03 -12.19 -7.80
CA GLU A 17 5.67 -12.09 -8.33
C GLU A 17 4.74 -11.34 -7.37
N LEU A 18 4.55 -10.05 -7.62
CA LEU A 18 3.64 -9.21 -6.85
C LEU A 18 2.52 -8.65 -7.75
N SER A 19 1.28 -9.07 -7.50
CA SER A 19 0.09 -8.46 -8.10
C SER A 19 -1.12 -8.65 -7.18
N TYR A 20 -2.15 -7.81 -7.32
CA TYR A 20 -3.40 -7.97 -6.56
C TYR A 20 -4.06 -9.32 -6.81
N LYS A 21 -3.92 -9.87 -8.03
CA LYS A 21 -4.36 -11.22 -8.37
C LYS A 21 -3.66 -12.26 -7.50
N HIS A 22 -2.33 -12.20 -7.45
CA HIS A 22 -1.57 -13.15 -6.68
C HIS A 22 -1.88 -13.07 -5.17
N MET A 23 -1.97 -11.86 -4.62
CA MET A 23 -2.32 -11.65 -3.21
C MET A 23 -3.74 -12.14 -2.88
N ALA A 24 -4.71 -11.93 -3.78
CA ALA A 24 -6.06 -12.44 -3.59
C ALA A 24 -6.10 -13.98 -3.66
N SER A 25 -5.28 -14.59 -4.52
CA SER A 25 -5.12 -16.04 -4.55
C SER A 25 -4.53 -16.59 -3.24
N ASP A 26 -3.58 -15.91 -2.61
CA ASP A 26 -3.06 -16.33 -1.29
C ASP A 26 -4.13 -16.32 -0.22
N VAL A 27 -4.96 -15.26 -0.19
CA VAL A 27 -6.10 -15.18 0.74
C VAL A 27 -7.09 -16.32 0.47
N ARG A 28 -7.30 -16.69 -0.80
CA ARG A 28 -8.19 -17.81 -1.17
C ARG A 28 -7.64 -19.13 -0.69
N LEU A 29 -6.33 -19.34 -0.81
CA LEU A 29 -5.64 -20.53 -0.32
C LEU A 29 -5.78 -20.64 1.20
N LEU A 30 -5.52 -19.55 1.93
CA LEU A 30 -5.67 -19.51 3.39
C LEU A 30 -7.12 -19.83 3.82
N ILE A 31 -8.12 -19.21 3.17
CA ILE A 31 -9.54 -19.47 3.45
C ILE A 31 -9.89 -20.95 3.24
N ASN A 32 -9.37 -21.57 2.19
CA ASN A 32 -9.56 -23.00 1.93
C ASN A 32 -8.90 -23.87 3.00
N GLU A 33 -7.66 -23.57 3.35
CA GLU A 33 -6.89 -24.32 4.36
C GLU A 33 -7.57 -24.28 5.73
N LEU A 34 -8.09 -23.11 6.10
CA LEU A 34 -8.87 -22.91 7.32
C LEU A 34 -10.33 -23.38 7.22
N GLN A 35 -10.74 -23.92 6.07
CA GLN A 35 -12.09 -24.44 5.79
C GLN A 35 -13.21 -23.40 6.05
N ILE A 36 -12.93 -22.13 5.78
CA ILE A 36 -13.87 -21.02 5.98
C ILE A 36 -14.84 -20.95 4.81
N ARG A 37 -16.15 -21.10 5.09
CA ARG A 37 -17.19 -21.02 4.05
C ARG A 37 -17.54 -19.59 3.64
N GLN A 38 -17.58 -18.68 4.61
CA GLN A 38 -17.90 -17.27 4.40
C GLN A 38 -17.18 -16.42 5.44
N ALA A 39 -16.74 -15.22 5.06
CA ALA A 39 -16.05 -14.28 5.95
C ALA A 39 -16.40 -12.82 5.65
N SER A 40 -16.37 -12.00 6.70
CA SER A 40 -16.28 -10.54 6.57
C SER A 40 -14.81 -10.16 6.38
N LEU A 41 -14.51 -9.43 5.30
CA LEU A 41 -13.15 -9.03 4.93
C LEU A 41 -12.92 -7.55 5.20
N ILE A 42 -11.73 -7.22 5.69
CA ILE A 42 -11.26 -5.86 5.90
C ILE A 42 -9.88 -5.67 5.28
N GLY A 43 -9.67 -4.58 4.57
CA GLY A 43 -8.39 -4.24 3.97
C GLY A 43 -8.10 -2.75 3.99
N HIS A 44 -6.90 -2.37 4.41
CA HIS A 44 -6.38 -1.00 4.39
C HIS A 44 -5.42 -0.81 3.22
N SER A 45 -5.50 0.32 2.51
CA SER A 45 -4.55 0.69 1.44
C SER A 45 -4.34 -0.44 0.42
N MET A 46 -3.12 -0.97 0.29
CA MET A 46 -2.82 -2.15 -0.53
C MET A 46 -3.78 -3.32 -0.23
N GLY A 47 -3.99 -3.65 1.04
CA GLY A 47 -4.89 -4.72 1.46
C GLY A 47 -6.34 -4.46 1.03
N GLY A 48 -6.79 -3.19 1.02
CA GLY A 48 -8.11 -2.83 0.53
C GLY A 48 -8.28 -3.15 -0.96
N ARG A 49 -7.27 -2.88 -1.79
CA ARG A 49 -7.28 -3.27 -3.21
C ARG A 49 -7.26 -4.79 -3.40
N VAL A 50 -6.52 -5.52 -2.57
CA VAL A 50 -6.55 -7.00 -2.57
C VAL A 50 -7.96 -7.49 -2.26
N MET A 51 -8.62 -6.95 -1.23
CA MET A 51 -9.96 -7.40 -0.83
C MET A 51 -11.04 -7.03 -1.87
N MET A 52 -10.92 -5.88 -2.55
CA MET A 52 -11.79 -5.54 -3.69
C MET A 52 -11.61 -6.55 -4.83
N TYR A 53 -10.36 -6.87 -5.19
CA TYR A 53 -10.06 -7.84 -6.23
C TYR A 53 -10.60 -9.23 -5.84
N PHE A 54 -10.42 -9.61 -4.58
CA PHE A 54 -10.92 -10.87 -4.03
C PHE A 54 -12.44 -10.95 -4.13
N ALA A 55 -13.17 -9.92 -3.72
CA ALA A 55 -14.63 -9.90 -3.75
C ALA A 55 -15.19 -10.02 -5.18
N LEU A 56 -14.51 -9.46 -6.18
CA LEU A 56 -14.88 -9.62 -7.59
C LEU A 56 -14.59 -11.04 -8.12
N THR A 57 -13.57 -11.70 -7.58
CA THR A 57 -13.09 -13.01 -8.08
C THR A 57 -13.75 -14.19 -7.38
N TYR A 58 -14.07 -14.05 -6.09
CA TYR A 58 -14.61 -15.11 -5.22
C TYR A 58 -15.79 -14.59 -4.39
N PRO A 59 -16.88 -14.12 -5.03
CA PRO A 59 -17.98 -13.44 -4.35
C PRO A 59 -18.69 -14.31 -3.32
N ASP A 60 -18.77 -15.63 -3.53
CA ASP A 60 -19.50 -16.57 -2.67
C ASP A 60 -18.94 -16.66 -1.24
N ILE A 61 -17.69 -16.27 -1.04
CA ILE A 61 -17.00 -16.29 0.25
C ILE A 61 -17.29 -15.01 1.07
N ILE A 62 -17.80 -13.96 0.44
CA ILE A 62 -17.95 -12.64 1.09
C ILE A 62 -19.28 -12.57 1.85
N ASP A 63 -19.21 -12.29 3.15
CA ASP A 63 -20.35 -11.79 3.93
C ASP A 63 -20.42 -10.26 3.83
N LYS A 64 -19.31 -9.58 4.16
CA LYS A 64 -19.17 -8.12 4.12
C LYS A 64 -17.75 -7.74 3.70
N LEU A 65 -17.60 -6.54 3.15
CA LEU A 65 -16.30 -5.97 2.77
C LEU A 65 -16.16 -4.56 3.35
N VAL A 66 -15.07 -4.33 4.09
CA VAL A 66 -14.67 -3.02 4.60
C VAL A 66 -13.35 -2.61 3.94
N VAL A 67 -13.37 -1.46 3.27
CA VAL A 67 -12.20 -0.88 2.62
C VAL A 67 -11.80 0.38 3.38
N VAL A 68 -10.54 0.46 3.80
CA VAL A 68 -10.02 1.58 4.56
C VAL A 68 -8.99 2.36 3.74
N ASP A 69 -9.25 3.65 3.55
CA ASP A 69 -8.34 4.64 2.97
C ASP A 69 -7.74 4.26 1.60
N ILE A 70 -8.57 3.69 0.73
CA ILE A 70 -8.20 3.40 -0.66
C ILE A 70 -9.44 3.29 -1.55
N SER A 71 -9.27 3.58 -2.84
CA SER A 71 -10.35 3.50 -3.83
C SER A 71 -9.95 2.66 -5.06
N PRO A 72 -10.92 2.10 -5.80
CA PRO A 72 -10.68 1.29 -7.00
C PRO A 72 -10.30 2.14 -8.23
N VAL A 73 -9.60 3.26 -8.06
CA VAL A 73 -9.10 4.07 -9.17
C VAL A 73 -7.79 3.51 -9.70
N ARG A 74 -7.56 3.60 -11.02
CA ARG A 74 -6.33 3.12 -11.66
C ARG A 74 -5.09 3.86 -11.17
N VAL A 75 -5.16 5.19 -11.11
CA VAL A 75 -4.09 6.05 -10.63
C VAL A 75 -4.73 7.14 -9.78
N SER A 76 -4.32 7.25 -8.51
CA SER A 76 -4.73 8.38 -7.68
C SER A 76 -4.01 9.64 -8.15
N PRO A 77 -4.66 10.83 -8.15
CA PRO A 77 -3.98 12.08 -8.49
C PRO A 77 -2.71 12.34 -7.66
N GLY A 78 -2.67 11.90 -6.40
CA GLY A 78 -1.45 12.00 -5.59
C GLY A 78 -0.27 11.15 -6.10
N LEU A 79 -0.53 10.09 -6.87
CA LEU A 79 0.52 9.25 -7.45
C LEU A 79 1.04 9.82 -8.78
N THR A 80 0.28 10.66 -9.48
CA THR A 80 0.78 11.29 -10.72
C THR A 80 1.86 12.32 -10.44
N VAL A 81 1.83 12.97 -9.27
CA VAL A 81 2.82 13.96 -8.83
C VAL A 81 4.01 13.35 -8.06
N MET A 82 3.95 12.05 -7.70
CA MET A 82 5.04 11.37 -6.98
C MET A 82 6.41 11.47 -7.68
N PRO A 83 6.52 11.31 -9.01
CA PRO A 83 7.81 11.51 -9.69
C PRO A 83 8.40 12.90 -9.48
N GLU A 84 7.56 13.94 -9.45
CA GLU A 84 7.98 15.31 -9.19
C GLU A 84 8.46 15.48 -7.74
N TYR A 85 7.75 14.89 -6.78
CA TYR A 85 8.21 14.86 -5.39
C TYR A 85 9.54 14.12 -5.23
N PHE A 86 9.72 12.98 -5.89
CA PHE A 86 11.00 12.26 -5.86
C PHE A 86 12.13 13.06 -6.52
N ALA A 87 11.85 13.74 -7.63
CA ALA A 87 12.82 14.62 -8.25
C ALA A 87 13.20 15.80 -7.33
N ALA A 88 12.23 16.41 -6.67
CA ALA A 88 12.44 17.47 -5.70
C ALA A 88 13.24 16.99 -4.49
N MET A 89 12.91 15.82 -3.94
CA MET A 89 13.67 15.21 -2.84
C MET A 89 15.13 14.92 -3.22
N LYS A 90 15.38 14.44 -4.44
CA LYS A 90 16.73 14.17 -4.96
C LYS A 90 17.54 15.44 -5.25
N SER A 91 16.88 16.56 -5.52
CA SER A 91 17.57 17.83 -5.83
C SER A 91 18.02 18.60 -4.58
N VAL A 92 17.54 18.21 -3.38
CA VAL A 92 17.90 18.89 -2.14
C VAL A 92 19.38 18.69 -1.81
N ASN A 93 20.13 19.79 -1.76
CA ASN A 93 21.51 19.79 -1.33
C ASN A 93 21.60 20.03 0.19
N LEU A 94 22.04 19.01 0.92
CA LEU A 94 22.17 19.01 2.37
C LEU A 94 23.64 19.03 2.78
N ASP A 95 24.00 19.95 3.68
CA ASP A 95 25.30 19.91 4.35
C ASP A 95 25.15 19.18 5.68
N ILE A 96 25.67 17.95 5.74
CA ILE A 96 25.57 17.07 6.90
C ILE A 96 26.52 17.47 8.04
N ASN A 97 27.42 18.43 7.82
CA ASN A 97 28.34 18.92 8.85
C ASN A 97 27.73 20.04 9.73
N THR A 98 26.42 20.22 9.67
CA THR A 98 25.68 21.26 10.41
C THR A 98 24.60 20.66 11.31
N SER A 99 24.01 21.47 12.19
CA SER A 99 22.92 20.98 13.04
C SER A 99 21.68 20.59 12.23
N LEU A 100 20.96 19.56 12.69
CA LEU A 100 19.70 19.11 12.08
C LEU A 100 18.68 20.24 11.87
N SER A 101 18.65 21.24 12.75
CA SER A 101 17.77 22.41 12.62
C SER A 101 18.11 23.23 11.36
N VAL A 102 19.40 23.45 11.11
CA VAL A 102 19.89 24.16 9.92
C VAL A 102 19.60 23.36 8.65
N VAL A 103 19.88 22.05 8.67
CA VAL A 103 19.59 21.12 7.56
C VAL A 103 18.11 21.13 7.20
N ARG A 104 17.21 21.02 8.19
CA ARG A 104 15.75 21.06 7.98
C ARG A 104 15.28 22.40 7.42
N LYS A 105 15.77 23.52 7.95
CA LYS A 105 15.41 24.86 7.46
C LYS A 105 15.83 25.04 6.00
N LYS A 106 17.02 24.55 5.64
CA LYS A 106 17.54 24.58 4.26
C LYS A 106 16.76 23.66 3.33
N ALA A 107 16.39 22.47 3.79
CA ALA A 107 15.55 21.54 3.04
C ALA A 107 14.17 22.15 2.76
N ASN A 108 13.50 22.69 3.79
CA ASN A 108 12.21 23.35 3.64
C ASN A 108 12.26 24.53 2.66
N HIS A 109 13.31 25.36 2.73
CA HIS A 109 13.49 26.46 1.79
C HIS A 109 13.72 25.99 0.35
N GLN A 110 14.48 24.92 0.13
CA GLN A 110 14.68 24.35 -1.20
C GLN A 110 13.40 23.71 -1.76
N LEU A 111 12.65 23.02 -0.90
CA LEU A 111 11.42 22.31 -1.27
C LEU A 111 10.19 23.23 -1.40
N SER A 112 10.22 24.45 -0.85
CA SER A 112 9.08 25.39 -0.95
C SER A 112 8.75 25.83 -2.38
N LYS A 113 9.61 25.53 -3.36
CA LYS A 113 9.35 25.76 -4.79
C LYS A 113 8.47 24.67 -5.42
N TYR A 114 8.33 23.53 -4.75
CA TYR A 114 7.62 22.33 -5.22
C TYR A 114 6.36 22.04 -4.42
N ILE A 115 6.16 22.75 -3.30
CA ILE A 115 5.04 22.56 -2.38
C ILE A 115 4.36 23.93 -2.26
N SER A 116 3.15 24.03 -2.82
CA SER A 116 2.25 25.19 -2.71
C SER A 116 1.70 25.34 -1.29
#